data_AF-A0A4Y9S3T0-F1
#
_entry.id   AF-A0A4Y9S3T0-F1
#
_cell.length_a   1.000
_cell.length_b   1.000
_cell.length_c   1.000
_cell.angle_alpha   90.00
_cell.angle_beta   90.00
_cell.angle_gamma   90.00
#
_symmetry.space_group_name_H-M   'P 1'
#
loop_
_entity.id
_entity.type
_entity.pdbx_description
1 polymer ?
#
loop_
_entity_poly.entity_id
_entity_poly.type
_entity_poly.pdbx_seq_one_letter_code
_entity_poly.pdbx_strand_id
1 'polypeptide(L)'
;MKRKIVNLTKTAGLAATVLLVSCASTPAPSTQIVQVPVPVSCVKDAPARPEYEFDRLPATASDGDKILALVRDWARYRKYTGELEAVIVGCH
;
A
#
# COMPACT_ATOMS: atom_id res chain seq x y z
N MET A 1 -39.58 -48.78 -41.23
CA MET A 1 -38.59 -47.75 -40.81
C MET A 1 -37.19 -48.23 -41.19
N LYS A 2 -36.55 -47.62 -42.20
CA LYS A 2 -35.21 -48.02 -42.68
C LYS A 2 -34.15 -47.37 -41.78
N ARG A 3 -33.47 -48.15 -40.94
CA ARG A 3 -32.30 -47.67 -40.17
C ARG A 3 -31.14 -47.44 -41.14
N LYS A 4 -30.81 -46.16 -41.39
CA LYS A 4 -29.59 -45.80 -42.13
C LYS A 4 -28.40 -46.15 -41.25
N ILE A 5 -27.58 -47.09 -41.69
CA ILE A 5 -26.32 -47.45 -41.05
C ILE A 5 -25.40 -46.23 -41.21
N VAL A 6 -25.27 -45.43 -40.15
CA VAL A 6 -24.36 -44.28 -40.13
C VAL A 6 -22.95 -44.83 -40.03
N ASN A 7 -22.11 -44.50 -41.02
CA ASN A 7 -20.76 -45.01 -41.13
C ASN A 7 -19.89 -44.42 -39.99
N LEU A 8 -19.55 -45.26 -39.00
CA LEU A 8 -18.87 -44.91 -37.76
C LEU A 8 -17.48 -44.27 -37.99
N THR A 9 -16.87 -44.56 -39.13
CA THR A 9 -15.61 -43.93 -39.58
C THR A 9 -15.77 -42.43 -39.86
N LYS A 10 -16.96 -42.03 -40.34
CA LYS A 10 -17.28 -40.63 -40.66
C LYS A 10 -17.54 -39.80 -39.41
N THR A 11 -18.09 -40.41 -38.35
CA THR A 11 -18.30 -39.77 -37.05
C THR A 11 -17.00 -39.62 -36.25
N ALA A 12 -16.08 -40.58 -36.35
CA ALA A 12 -14.76 -40.49 -35.72
C ALA A 12 -13.91 -39.35 -36.32
N GLY A 13 -13.94 -39.17 -37.64
CA GLY A 13 -13.25 -38.05 -38.30
C GLY A 13 -13.81 -36.68 -37.90
N LEU A 14 -15.13 -36.57 -37.75
CA LEU A 14 -15.78 -35.32 -37.34
C LEU A 14 -15.52 -34.97 -35.86
N ALA A 15 -15.45 -35.98 -34.98
CA ALA A 15 -15.12 -35.77 -33.58
C ALA A 15 -13.66 -35.32 -33.40
N ALA A 16 -12.74 -35.87 -34.18
CA ALA A 16 -11.33 -35.48 -34.16
C ALA A 16 -11.10 -34.03 -34.63
N THR A 17 -11.83 -33.56 -35.64
CA THR A 17 -11.70 -32.18 -36.12
C THR A 17 -12.28 -31.16 -35.16
N VAL A 18 -13.37 -31.49 -34.44
CA VAL A 18 -13.95 -30.62 -33.41
C VAL A 18 -13.00 -30.43 -32.22
N LEU A 19 -12.29 -31.48 -31.81
CA LEU A 19 -11.31 -31.40 -30.72
C LEU A 19 -10.11 -30.52 -31.09
N LEU A 20 -9.66 -30.55 -32.34
CA LEU A 20 -8.51 -29.76 -32.82
C LEU A 20 -8.82 -28.25 -32.94
N VAL A 21 -10.06 -27.86 -33.23
CA VAL A 21 -10.47 -26.45 -33.33
C VAL A 21 -10.49 -25.75 -31.97
N SER A 22 -10.63 -26.49 -30.86
CA SER A 22 -10.65 -25.91 -29.52
C SER A 22 -9.31 -25.31 -29.09
N CYS A 23 -8.19 -25.84 -29.59
CA CYS A 23 -6.84 -25.37 -29.24
C CYS A 23 -6.44 -24.08 -30.00
N ALA A 24 -7.00 -23.84 -31.19
CA ALA A 24 -6.77 -22.62 -31.97
C ALA A 24 -7.69 -21.44 -31.57
N SER A 25 -8.67 -21.68 -30.70
CA SER A 25 -9.71 -20.71 -30.33
C SER A 25 -9.40 -19.91 -29.07
N THR A 26 -8.17 -19.97 -28.55
CA THR A 26 -7.81 -19.19 -27.34
C THR A 26 -7.77 -17.71 -27.70
N PRO A 27 -8.65 -16.86 -27.11
CA PRO A 27 -8.59 -15.42 -27.33
C PRO A 27 -7.22 -14.89 -26.90
N ALA A 28 -6.70 -13.91 -27.62
CA ALA A 28 -5.45 -13.25 -27.22
C ALA A 28 -5.56 -12.75 -25.77
N PRO A 29 -4.51 -12.89 -24.95
CA PRO A 29 -4.53 -12.39 -23.58
C PRO A 29 -4.86 -10.90 -23.59
N SER A 30 -5.98 -10.56 -22.93
CA SER A 30 -6.43 -9.18 -22.80
C SER A 30 -5.75 -8.54 -21.60
N THR A 31 -5.00 -7.46 -21.85
CA THR A 31 -4.42 -6.64 -20.79
C THR A 31 -5.51 -5.78 -20.17
N GLN A 32 -5.74 -5.94 -18.86
CA GLN A 32 -6.68 -5.11 -18.11
C GLN A 32 -5.91 -4.09 -17.26
N ILE A 33 -6.26 -2.81 -17.40
CA ILE A 33 -5.74 -1.75 -16.53
C ILE A 33 -6.64 -1.69 -15.31
N VAL A 34 -6.08 -1.97 -14.14
CA VAL A 34 -6.80 -1.93 -12.86
C VAL A 34 -6.24 -0.79 -12.01
N GLN A 35 -7.12 0.08 -11.53
CA GLN A 35 -6.75 1.13 -10.58
C GLN A 35 -6.71 0.52 -9.18
N VAL A 36 -5.50 0.37 -8.65
CA VAL A 36 -5.29 -0.14 -7.29
C VAL A 36 -5.12 1.06 -6.35
N PRO A 37 -5.97 1.23 -5.33
CA PRO A 37 -5.77 2.26 -4.32
C PRO A 37 -4.41 2.06 -3.63
N VAL A 38 -3.56 3.08 -3.69
CA VAL A 38 -2.27 3.09 -2.98
C VAL A 38 -2.50 3.78 -1.63
N PRO A 39 -2.18 3.13 -0.50
CA PRO A 39 -2.25 3.80 0.80
C PRO A 39 -1.24 4.94 0.82
N VAL A 40 -1.72 6.15 1.07
CA VAL A 40 -0.90 7.34 1.23
C VAL A 40 -0.80 7.71 2.71
N SER A 41 0.32 8.32 3.12
CA SER A 41 0.42 8.89 4.46
C SER A 41 -0.71 9.90 4.66
N CYS A 42 -1.46 9.75 5.76
CA CYS A 42 -2.45 10.75 6.12
C CYS A 42 -1.78 12.07 6.55
N VAL A 43 -0.65 11.97 7.27
CA VAL A 43 0.13 13.13 7.67
C VAL A 43 0.85 13.67 6.43
N LYS A 44 0.42 14.86 5.98
CA LYS A 44 1.01 15.57 4.85
C LYS A 44 2.19 16.43 5.29
N ASP A 45 1.96 17.22 6.34
CA ASP A 45 2.94 18.14 6.91
C ASP A 45 2.99 17.97 8.43
N ALA A 46 4.19 17.79 8.96
CA ALA A 46 4.42 17.75 10.41
C ALA A 46 4.92 19.12 10.88
N PRO A 47 4.53 19.57 12.09
CA PRO A 47 5.11 20.76 12.70
C PRO A 47 6.63 20.60 12.82
N ALA A 48 7.37 21.70 12.65
CA ALA A 48 8.81 21.69 12.77
C ALA A 48 9.22 21.41 14.22
N ARG A 49 10.11 20.43 14.43
CA ARG A 49 10.66 20.17 15.76
C ARG A 49 11.42 21.41 16.25
N PRO A 50 11.09 21.94 17.43
CA PRO A 50 11.81 23.07 17.98
C PRO A 50 13.25 22.68 18.33
N GLU A 51 14.16 23.63 18.19
CA GLU A 51 15.52 23.48 18.72
C GLU A 51 15.50 23.61 20.23
N TYR A 52 15.78 22.52 20.94
CA TYR A 52 15.80 22.48 22.40
C TYR A 52 17.17 22.88 22.94
N GLU A 53 17.19 23.60 24.05
CA GLU A 53 18.42 23.91 24.78
C GLU A 53 19.10 22.64 25.28
N PHE A 54 18.30 21.67 25.74
CA PHE A 54 18.77 20.37 26.20
C PHE A 54 19.59 19.63 25.14
N ASP A 55 19.13 19.66 23.88
CA ASP A 55 19.79 18.95 22.77
C ASP A 55 21.18 19.52 22.44
N ARG A 56 21.48 20.75 22.89
CA ARG A 56 22.78 21.41 22.67
C ARG A 56 23.76 21.17 23.82
N LEU A 57 23.32 20.59 24.92
CA LEU A 57 24.20 20.34 26.06
C LEU A 57 25.18 19.20 25.75
N PRO A 58 26.46 19.33 26.14
CA PRO A 58 27.39 18.21 26.06
C PRO A 58 26.93 17.09 27.01
N ALA A 59 27.22 15.84 26.66
CA ALA A 59 26.85 14.69 27.51
C ALA A 59 27.44 14.79 28.93
N THR A 60 28.59 15.46 29.07
CA THR A 60 29.31 15.72 30.32
C THR A 60 28.75 16.91 31.13
N ALA A 61 27.70 17.59 30.66
CA ALA A 61 27.05 18.66 31.42
C ALA A 61 26.54 18.13 32.77
N SER A 62 26.56 19.00 33.78
CA SER A 62 26.07 18.64 35.11
C SER A 62 24.58 18.33 35.07
N ASP A 63 24.12 17.52 36.02
CA ASP A 63 22.69 17.20 36.11
C ASP A 63 21.86 18.47 36.37
N GLY A 64 22.40 19.45 37.10
CA GLY A 64 21.75 20.74 37.31
C GLY A 64 21.50 21.51 36.02
N ASP A 65 22.50 21.57 35.13
CA ASP A 65 22.38 22.25 33.83
C ASP A 65 21.37 21.55 32.92
N LYS A 66 21.39 20.21 32.93
CA LYS A 66 20.43 19.36 32.20
C LYS A 66 19.00 19.64 32.65
N ILE A 67 18.75 19.64 33.96
CA ILE A 67 17.42 19.91 34.52
C ILE A 67 16.97 21.33 34.18
N LEU A 68 17.86 22.32 34.28
CA LEU A 68 17.51 23.70 33.97
C LEU A 68 17.13 23.89 32.50
N ALA A 69 17.87 23.27 31.57
CA ALA A 69 17.54 23.26 30.15
C ALA A 69 16.18 22.61 29.88
N LEU A 70 15.89 21.46 30.51
CA LEU A 70 14.58 20.80 30.39
C LEU A 70 13.43 21.68 30.86
N VAL A 71 13.60 22.39 31.98
CA VAL A 71 12.57 23.30 32.50
C VAL A 71 12.31 24.46 31.53
N ARG A 72 13.35 25.00 30.90
CA ARG A 72 13.22 26.07 29.89
C ARG A 72 12.52 25.57 28.62
N ASP A 73 12.85 24.36 28.18
CA ASP A 73 12.26 23.74 27.00
C ASP A 73 10.82 23.25 27.21
N TRP A 74 10.37 23.11 28.46
CA TRP A 74 9.09 22.49 28.82
C TRP A 74 7.88 23.04 28.06
N ALA A 75 7.72 24.37 28.04
CA ALA A 75 6.57 25.00 27.39
C ALA A 75 6.58 24.79 25.87
N ARG A 76 7.77 24.84 25.26
CA ARG A 76 7.99 24.64 23.82
C ARG A 76 7.71 23.19 23.43
N TYR A 77 8.17 22.25 24.24
CA TYR A 77 7.88 20.82 24.07
C TYR A 77 6.37 20.56 24.12
N ARG A 78 5.68 21.04 25.17
CA ARG A 78 4.23 20.83 25.32
C ARG A 78 3.41 21.41 24.17
N LYS A 79 3.80 22.56 23.65
CA LYS A 79 3.16 23.15 22.47
C LYS A 79 3.35 22.26 21.24
N TYR A 80 4.59 21.86 20.97
CA TYR A 80 4.93 21.01 19.83
C TYR A 80 4.21 19.65 19.89
N THR A 81 4.15 19.01 21.06
CA THR A 81 3.42 17.74 21.20
C THR A 81 1.92 17.92 20.98
N GLY A 82 1.33 19.02 21.45
CA GLY A 82 -0.08 19.32 21.18
C GLY A 82 -0.37 19.53 19.69
N GLU A 83 0.54 20.19 18.96
CA GLU A 83 0.44 20.36 17.50
C GLU A 83 0.56 19.01 16.77
N LEU A 84 1.49 18.14 17.19
CA LEU A 84 1.61 16.78 16.65
C LEU A 84 0.36 15.95 16.89
N GLU A 85 -0.18 15.97 18.12
CA GLU A 85 -1.41 15.26 18.47
C GLU A 85 -2.59 15.75 17.62
N ALA A 86 -2.70 17.06 17.40
CA ALA A 86 -3.73 17.62 16.53
C ALA A 86 -3.62 17.13 15.08
N VAL A 87 -2.41 17.02 14.54
CA VAL A 87 -2.18 16.47 13.19
C VAL A 87 -2.60 15.00 13.11
N ILE A 88 -2.29 14.20 14.13
CA ILE A 88 -2.66 12.78 14.18
C ILE A 88 -4.18 12.60 14.35
N VAL A 89 -4.83 13.40 15.19
CA VAL A 89 -6.29 13.34 15.38
C VAL A 89 -7.04 13.83 14.15
N GLY A 90 -6.48 14.80 13.42
CA GLY A 90 -7.01 15.29 12.15
C GLY A 90 -7.00 14.24 11.02
N CYS A 91 -6.33 13.10 11.22
CA CYS A 91 -6.32 12.00 10.28
C CYS A 91 -7.55 11.10 10.41
N HIS A 92 -8.61 11.44 9.67
CA HIS A 92 -9.82 10.64 9.50
C HIS A 92 -10.42 10.79 8.10
#